data_AF-A0A5P1ENH6-F1
#
_entry.id   AF-A0A5P1ENH6-F1
#
_cell.length_a   1.000
_cell.length_b   1.000
_cell.length_c   1.000
_cell.angle_alpha   90.00
_cell.angle_beta   90.00
_cell.angle_gamma   90.00
#
_symmetry.space_group_name_H-M   'P 1'
#
loop_
_entity.id
_entity.type
_entity.pdbx_description
1 polymer ?
#
loop_
_entity_poly.entity_id
_entity_poly.type
_entity_poly.pdbx_seq_one_letter_code
_entity_poly.pdbx_strand_id
1 'polypeptide(L)'
;MVRRMLRISEENDRVIREFHEACGPGAKEGGFGRVFRSPTLFEDMVKCILLCNCTWPRTLSMARALCELQLEMQSHSTSEVFHPQTPQPRELKRKRARGKKTVLTLEAKFTNNEAKSSEEANLVIKNDHQPEHPQGNEACESILSDTGDFSNIIGDFPTPEELANLDPQFLAKRCGVGYRARRIISLAKSIVDGTLRLRDLEQVCDGCVSSSYEELDKQLAGINGFGPFTRANVLMCMGFYEKIPADTETLRHLRMVHGRSCTMKSVQKDLEAVYGKYGRFQFLAYWSELWDYYETRFGNFSEMSACDYPLFTAANMRKKVSKRKHMN
;
A
#
# COMPACT_ATOMS: atom_id res chain seq x y z
N MET A 1 7.38 6.53 19.62
CA MET A 1 6.60 6.73 18.39
C MET A 1 7.35 7.62 17.38
N VAL A 2 7.24 8.95 17.42
CA VAL A 2 7.73 9.89 16.36
C VAL A 2 9.13 9.58 15.79
N ARG A 3 10.18 9.40 16.63
CA ARG A 3 11.55 9.12 16.15
C ARG A 3 11.66 7.89 15.23
N ARG A 4 10.81 6.87 15.42
CA ARG A 4 10.72 5.69 14.55
C ARG A 4 10.15 6.09 13.19
N MET A 5 8.97 6.72 13.20
CA MET A 5 8.19 7.05 11.99
C MET A 5 8.98 7.96 11.04
N LEU A 6 9.69 8.94 11.60
CA LEU A 6 10.51 9.92 10.89
C LEU A 6 11.98 9.48 10.72
N ARG A 7 12.36 8.29 11.17
CA ARG A 7 13.74 7.75 11.11
C ARG A 7 14.81 8.71 11.64
N ILE A 8 14.64 9.19 12.88
CA ILE A 8 15.54 10.15 13.53
C ILE A 8 16.48 9.39 14.48
N SER A 9 17.64 8.99 13.96
CA SER A 9 18.79 8.48 14.73
C SER A 9 20.08 8.55 13.91
N GLU A 10 21.23 8.62 14.58
CA GLU A 10 22.58 8.63 13.97
C GLU A 10 22.82 7.54 12.92
N GLU A 11 22.19 6.37 13.09
CA GLU A 11 22.29 5.26 12.13
C GLU A 11 21.49 5.53 10.86
N ASN A 12 20.26 6.03 10.95
CA ASN A 12 19.51 6.45 9.77
C ASN A 12 20.25 7.61 9.07
N ASP A 13 20.83 8.53 9.83
CA ASP A 13 21.62 9.65 9.32
C ASP A 13 22.91 9.18 8.60
N ARG A 14 23.55 8.09 9.03
CA ARG A 14 24.61 7.41 8.27
C ARG A 14 24.08 6.82 6.96
N VAL A 15 23.02 6.02 7.03
CA VAL A 15 22.40 5.34 5.88
C VAL A 15 21.94 6.33 4.79
N ILE A 16 21.44 7.52 5.15
CA ILE A 16 21.09 8.56 4.17
C ILE A 16 22.33 9.18 3.50
N ARG A 17 23.44 9.37 4.23
CA ARG A 17 24.70 9.87 3.62
C ARG A 17 25.28 8.88 2.63
N GLU A 18 25.33 7.60 3.00
CA GLU A 18 25.75 6.52 2.10
C GLU A 18 24.87 6.45 0.84
N PHE A 19 23.55 6.61 0.97
CA PHE A 19 22.63 6.68 -0.18
C PHE A 19 22.93 7.87 -1.10
N HIS A 20 23.16 9.06 -0.53
CA HIS A 20 23.53 10.26 -1.30
C HIS A 20 24.87 10.11 -2.03
N GLU A 21 25.85 9.44 -1.42
CA GLU A 21 27.13 9.11 -2.05
C GLU A 21 26.97 8.06 -3.17
N ALA A 22 26.10 7.06 -2.99
CA ALA A 22 25.84 6.02 -3.99
C ALA A 22 24.98 6.47 -5.19
N CYS A 23 24.10 7.46 -5.00
CA CYS A 23 23.17 7.95 -6.04
C CYS A 23 23.58 9.28 -6.69
N GLY A 24 24.52 10.03 -6.09
CA GLY A 24 25.03 11.28 -6.65
C GLY A 24 24.19 12.52 -6.31
N PRO A 25 24.57 13.70 -6.84
CA PRO A 25 24.14 14.99 -6.31
C PRO A 25 22.61 15.21 -6.24
N GLY A 26 21.86 14.82 -7.27
CA GLY A 26 20.41 15.10 -7.33
C GLY A 26 19.60 14.51 -6.16
N ALA A 27 19.96 13.33 -5.65
CA ALA A 27 19.30 12.74 -4.49
C ALA A 27 19.57 13.53 -3.19
N LYS A 28 20.73 14.17 -3.11
CA LYS A 28 21.16 15.01 -1.98
C LYS A 28 20.57 16.42 -2.06
N GLU A 29 20.58 17.01 -3.25
CA GLU A 29 20.03 18.34 -3.54
C GLU A 29 18.52 18.38 -3.37
N GLY A 30 17.80 17.33 -3.78
CA GLY A 30 16.37 17.14 -3.50
C GLY A 30 16.05 16.67 -2.08
N GLY A 31 17.05 16.51 -1.19
CA GLY A 31 16.85 16.10 0.21
C GLY A 31 16.26 14.69 0.41
N PHE A 32 16.27 13.84 -0.62
CA PHE A 32 15.51 12.59 -0.65
C PHE A 32 16.13 11.47 0.20
N GLY A 33 15.31 10.51 0.62
CA GLY A 33 15.77 9.19 1.10
C GLY A 33 15.16 8.71 2.43
N ARG A 34 14.65 9.59 3.30
CA ARG A 34 13.98 9.15 4.55
C ARG A 34 12.57 8.66 4.26
N VAL A 35 12.41 7.33 4.19
CA VAL A 35 11.10 6.68 3.97
C VAL A 35 10.30 6.63 5.27
N PHE A 36 9.11 7.22 5.29
CA PHE A 36 8.20 7.18 6.45
C PHE A 36 7.75 5.74 6.79
N ARG A 37 7.61 5.42 8.08
CA ARG A 37 7.11 4.13 8.58
C ARG A 37 6.06 4.32 9.69
N SER A 38 5.29 3.28 9.97
CA SER A 38 4.19 3.32 10.94
C SER A 38 4.70 3.40 12.40
N PRO A 39 3.85 3.82 13.36
CA PRO A 39 4.11 3.72 14.80
C PRO A 39 4.70 2.39 15.31
N THR A 40 4.30 1.25 14.74
CA THR A 40 4.73 -0.10 15.17
C THR A 40 5.07 -1.02 13.98
N LEU A 41 5.89 -2.06 14.21
CA LEU A 41 6.19 -3.06 13.19
C LEU A 41 4.96 -3.92 12.85
N PHE A 42 4.05 -4.12 13.80
CA PHE A 42 2.79 -4.83 13.55
C PHE A 42 1.93 -4.08 12.53
N GLU A 43 1.80 -2.77 12.69
CA GLU A 43 1.07 -1.92 11.77
C GLU A 43 1.74 -1.85 10.39
N ASP A 44 3.07 -1.74 10.33
CA ASP A 44 3.85 -1.87 9.08
C ASP A 44 3.52 -3.21 8.37
N MET A 45 3.59 -4.34 9.11
CA MET A 45 3.29 -5.68 8.59
C MET A 45 1.83 -5.83 8.13
N VAL A 46 0.85 -5.35 8.88
CA VAL A 46 -0.57 -5.46 8.50
C VAL A 46 -0.85 -4.60 7.27
N LYS A 47 -0.32 -3.38 7.17
CA LYS A 47 -0.44 -2.55 5.95
C LYS A 47 0.21 -3.25 4.74
N CYS A 48 1.34 -3.94 4.92
CA CYS A 48 1.95 -4.76 3.86
C CYS A 48 1.02 -5.92 3.42
N ILE A 49 0.27 -6.55 4.33
CA ILE A 49 -0.76 -7.54 3.98
C ILE A 49 -1.92 -6.88 3.21
N LEU A 50 -2.34 -5.67 3.59
CA LEU A 50 -3.42 -4.93 2.91
C LEU A 50 -3.06 -4.59 1.46
N LEU A 51 -1.84 -4.08 1.22
CA LEU A 51 -1.32 -3.73 -0.11
C LEU A 51 -1.31 -4.91 -1.11
N CYS A 52 -1.05 -6.13 -0.63
CA CYS A 52 -0.95 -7.32 -1.49
C CYS A 52 -2.22 -7.53 -2.33
N ASN A 53 -2.11 -7.46 -3.66
CA ASN A 53 -3.23 -7.60 -4.61
C ASN A 53 -4.42 -6.66 -4.27
N CYS A 54 -4.15 -5.36 -4.11
CA CYS A 54 -5.19 -4.35 -3.87
C CYS A 54 -4.92 -3.04 -4.62
N THR A 55 -5.97 -2.24 -4.82
CA THR A 55 -5.85 -0.86 -5.32
C THR A 55 -5.63 0.10 -4.15
N TRP A 56 -4.93 1.21 -4.37
CA TRP A 56 -4.61 2.17 -3.30
C TRP A 56 -5.84 2.67 -2.52
N PRO A 57 -6.96 3.10 -3.16
CA PRO A 57 -8.17 3.49 -2.42
C PRO A 57 -8.77 2.35 -1.58
N ARG A 58 -8.63 1.08 -2.01
CA ARG A 58 -9.10 -0.05 -1.22
C ARG A 58 -8.16 -0.39 -0.06
N THR A 59 -6.86 -0.22 -0.23
CA THR A 59 -5.88 -0.30 0.88
C THR A 59 -6.20 0.74 1.95
N LEU A 60 -6.42 2.00 1.55
CA LEU A 60 -6.83 3.08 2.47
C LEU A 60 -8.15 2.76 3.18
N SER A 61 -9.18 2.32 2.45
CA SER A 61 -10.48 1.91 3.01
C SER A 61 -10.35 0.77 4.04
N MET A 62 -9.51 -0.24 3.77
CA MET A 62 -9.27 -1.35 4.71
C MET A 62 -8.46 -0.91 5.94
N ALA A 63 -7.50 0.00 5.79
CA ALA A 63 -6.71 0.52 6.90
C ALA A 63 -7.57 1.40 7.82
N ARG A 64 -8.35 2.33 7.25
CA ARG A 64 -9.29 3.17 8.00
C ARG A 64 -10.31 2.32 8.77
N ALA A 65 -10.88 1.30 8.14
CA ALA A 65 -11.87 0.42 8.78
C ALA A 65 -11.29 -0.48 9.89
N LEU A 66 -9.95 -0.61 10.02
CA LEU A 66 -9.31 -1.21 11.20
C LEU A 66 -9.25 -0.21 12.37
N CYS A 67 -8.90 1.05 12.10
CA CYS A 67 -8.89 2.12 13.11
C CYS A 67 -10.30 2.46 13.62
N GLU A 68 -11.31 2.40 12.77
CA GLU A 68 -12.72 2.53 13.19
C GLU A 68 -13.16 1.38 14.11
N LEU A 69 -12.73 0.14 13.82
CA LEU A 69 -12.98 -1.01 14.70
C LEU A 69 -12.25 -0.87 16.04
N GLN A 70 -11.06 -0.27 16.06
CA GLN A 70 -10.32 0.02 17.30
C GLN A 70 -11.16 0.93 18.23
N LEU A 71 -11.71 2.02 17.68
CA LEU A 71 -12.58 2.95 18.41
C LEU A 71 -13.88 2.29 18.92
N GLU A 72 -14.49 1.42 18.11
CA GLU A 72 -15.64 0.60 18.51
C GLU A 72 -15.30 -0.30 19.70
N MET A 73 -14.16 -0.99 19.67
CA MET A 73 -13.71 -1.85 20.78
C MET A 73 -13.43 -1.06 22.06
N GLN A 74 -12.82 0.13 21.97
CA GLN A 74 -12.52 0.97 23.13
C GLN A 74 -13.81 1.56 23.75
N SER A 75 -14.74 2.05 22.94
CA SER A 75 -16.03 2.60 23.43
C SER A 75 -16.95 1.55 24.07
N HIS A 76 -16.87 0.28 23.67
CA HIS A 76 -17.55 -0.81 24.37
C HIS A 76 -16.79 -1.28 25.62
N SER A 77 -15.47 -1.09 25.72
CA SER A 77 -14.70 -1.49 26.92
C SER A 77 -15.13 -0.76 28.20
N THR A 78 -15.70 0.45 28.05
CA THR A 78 -16.24 1.28 29.14
C THR A 78 -17.73 1.07 29.39
N SER A 79 -18.41 0.15 28.69
CA SER A 79 -19.85 -0.14 28.83
C SER A 79 -20.21 -1.58 28.46
N GLU A 80 -20.16 -2.43 29.49
CA GLU A 80 -20.51 -3.87 29.53
C GLU A 80 -19.61 -4.86 28.77
N VAL A 81 -19.54 -6.09 29.31
CA VAL A 81 -18.62 -7.14 28.84
C VAL A 81 -19.11 -7.74 27.53
N PHE A 82 -18.52 -7.32 26.41
CA PHE A 82 -18.87 -7.76 25.07
C PHE A 82 -18.80 -9.29 24.89
N HIS A 83 -19.97 -9.94 24.92
CA HIS A 83 -20.14 -11.35 24.58
C HIS A 83 -20.68 -11.47 23.14
N PRO A 84 -19.85 -11.80 22.13
CA PRO A 84 -20.32 -11.96 20.76
C PRO A 84 -21.25 -13.17 20.63
N GLN A 85 -22.57 -12.91 20.60
CA GLN A 85 -23.57 -13.96 20.41
C GLN A 85 -23.44 -14.62 19.04
N THR A 86 -22.84 -15.80 19.00
CA THR A 86 -22.73 -16.63 17.79
C THR A 86 -24.11 -17.19 17.43
N PRO A 87 -24.64 -16.92 16.22
CA PRO A 87 -25.89 -17.54 15.77
C PRO A 87 -25.74 -19.05 15.57
N GLN A 88 -26.56 -19.83 16.28
CA GLN A 88 -26.63 -21.30 16.18
C GLN A 88 -26.82 -21.75 14.71
N PRO A 89 -25.98 -22.65 14.16
CA PRO A 89 -26.16 -23.18 12.81
C PRO A 89 -27.44 -24.02 12.70
N ARG A 90 -28.43 -23.56 11.92
CA ARG A 90 -29.63 -24.36 11.62
C ARG A 90 -29.28 -25.51 10.67
N GLU A 91 -29.39 -26.75 11.16
CA GLU A 91 -29.16 -27.95 10.36
C GLU A 91 -30.16 -28.10 9.19
N LEU A 92 -29.73 -27.79 7.97
CA LEU A 92 -30.50 -28.11 6.77
C LEU A 92 -30.29 -29.58 6.36
N LYS A 93 -31.17 -30.46 6.86
CA LYS A 93 -31.20 -31.90 6.56
C LYS A 93 -31.36 -32.19 5.05
N ARG A 94 -30.25 -32.26 4.31
CA ARG A 94 -30.23 -32.70 2.90
C ARG A 94 -30.41 -34.22 2.78
N LYS A 95 -31.49 -34.64 2.10
CA LYS A 95 -31.71 -36.05 1.73
C LYS A 95 -30.61 -36.54 0.77
N ARG A 96 -30.16 -37.79 0.95
CA ARG A 96 -29.20 -38.44 0.02
C ARG A 96 -29.88 -38.78 -1.31
N ALA A 97 -29.22 -38.44 -2.41
CA ALA A 97 -29.47 -38.98 -3.76
C ALA A 97 -28.14 -39.48 -4.36
N ARG A 98 -28.18 -40.33 -5.41
CA ARG A 98 -27.09 -41.28 -5.71
C ARG A 98 -26.59 -41.21 -7.18
N GLY A 99 -25.27 -41.04 -7.34
CA GLY A 99 -24.56 -41.06 -8.65
C GLY A 99 -24.48 -39.69 -9.34
N LYS A 100 -23.54 -39.43 -10.26
CA LYS A 100 -22.40 -40.23 -10.78
C LYS A 100 -21.13 -39.36 -10.84
N LYS A 101 -19.95 -39.99 -11.04
CA LYS A 101 -18.69 -39.29 -11.31
C LYS A 101 -18.66 -38.72 -12.73
N THR A 102 -18.17 -37.48 -12.87
CA THR A 102 -17.40 -37.01 -14.03
C THR A 102 -16.34 -36.03 -13.54
N VAL A 103 -15.12 -36.09 -14.09
CA VAL A 103 -14.03 -35.13 -13.82
C VAL A 103 -13.78 -34.34 -15.10
N LEU A 104 -13.76 -33.02 -15.02
CA LEU A 104 -13.16 -32.15 -16.04
C LEU A 104 -12.51 -30.91 -15.41
N THR A 105 -11.28 -30.66 -15.83
CA THR A 105 -10.52 -29.43 -15.56
C THR A 105 -10.91 -28.36 -16.58
N LEU A 106 -10.94 -27.08 -16.19
CA LEU A 106 -11.20 -25.98 -17.11
C LEU A 106 -10.24 -24.80 -16.87
N GLU A 107 -9.30 -24.63 -17.81
CA GLU A 107 -8.55 -23.39 -18.02
C GLU A 107 -9.12 -22.66 -19.25
N ALA A 108 -9.54 -21.40 -19.09
CA ALA A 108 -9.63 -20.39 -20.15
C ALA A 108 -9.55 -19.01 -19.48
N LYS A 109 -8.63 -18.11 -19.82
CA LYS A 109 -8.42 -17.43 -21.12
C LYS A 109 -9.65 -16.63 -21.56
N PHE A 110 -9.62 -15.33 -21.32
CA PHE A 110 -10.38 -14.34 -22.09
C PHE A 110 -9.40 -13.43 -22.83
N THR A 111 -9.66 -13.24 -24.12
CA THR A 111 -8.89 -12.38 -25.03
C THR A 111 -9.59 -11.04 -25.23
N ASN A 112 -8.82 -10.03 -25.62
CA ASN A 112 -9.37 -8.73 -26.04
C ASN A 112 -10.38 -8.90 -27.20
N ASN A 113 -11.28 -7.93 -27.33
CA ASN A 113 -11.85 -7.58 -28.62
C ASN A 113 -12.07 -6.05 -28.68
N GLU A 114 -11.79 -5.43 -29.82
CA GLU A 114 -11.98 -3.99 -30.06
C GLU A 114 -12.90 -3.74 -31.27
N ALA A 115 -13.35 -2.48 -31.37
CA ALA A 115 -13.76 -1.77 -32.59
C ALA A 115 -15.24 -1.84 -33.08
N LYS A 116 -15.87 -0.67 -32.94
CA LYS A 116 -16.79 -0.01 -33.92
C LYS A 116 -18.19 -0.62 -34.14
N SER A 117 -19.22 0.15 -34.55
CA SER A 117 -19.57 1.59 -34.46
C SER A 117 -21.03 1.74 -34.99
N SER A 118 -21.69 2.88 -35.26
CA SER A 118 -21.46 4.34 -35.17
C SER A 118 -22.80 5.03 -35.46
N GLU A 119 -23.21 6.08 -34.74
CA GLU A 119 -24.25 7.01 -35.23
C GLU A 119 -24.14 8.41 -34.59
N GLU A 120 -24.75 9.41 -35.24
CA GLU A 120 -24.44 10.84 -35.08
C GLU A 120 -25.61 11.67 -34.50
N ALA A 121 -25.28 12.77 -33.83
CA ALA A 121 -26.20 13.90 -33.63
C ALA A 121 -25.40 15.21 -33.55
N ASN A 122 -25.45 16.02 -34.61
CA ASN A 122 -24.81 17.34 -34.66
C ASN A 122 -25.71 18.41 -34.03
N LEU A 123 -25.14 19.26 -33.15
CA LEU A 123 -25.73 20.54 -32.77
C LEU A 123 -24.62 21.59 -32.63
N VAL A 124 -24.74 22.68 -33.39
CA VAL A 124 -23.70 23.71 -33.55
C VAL A 124 -24.16 25.02 -32.92
N ILE A 125 -23.52 25.47 -31.84
CA ILE A 125 -23.56 26.87 -31.39
C ILE A 125 -22.15 27.33 -30.97
N LYS A 126 -21.60 28.20 -31.82
CA LYS A 126 -20.68 29.34 -31.57
C LYS A 126 -19.67 29.24 -30.40
N ASN A 127 -18.38 29.33 -30.76
CA ASN A 127 -17.34 29.83 -29.84
C ASN A 127 -17.54 31.33 -29.60
N ASP A 128 -17.35 31.78 -28.35
CA ASP A 128 -16.56 32.98 -28.06
C ASP A 128 -16.01 32.95 -26.62
N HIS A 129 -14.99 33.77 -26.36
CA HIS A 129 -14.43 34.17 -25.06
C HIS A 129 -13.61 33.12 -24.26
N GLN A 130 -12.93 33.63 -23.23
CA GLN A 130 -11.70 33.11 -22.64
C GLN A 130 -11.94 32.16 -21.45
N PRO A 131 -10.99 31.26 -21.12
CA PRO A 131 -11.09 30.42 -19.93
C PRO A 131 -10.78 31.24 -18.67
N GLU A 132 -11.81 31.58 -17.89
CA GLU A 132 -11.64 32.09 -16.53
C GLU A 132 -11.15 31.00 -15.56
N HIS A 133 -10.44 31.40 -14.51
CA HIS A 133 -10.03 30.51 -13.43
C HIS A 133 -11.25 30.14 -12.57
N PRO A 134 -11.46 28.86 -12.23
CA PRO A 134 -12.40 28.48 -11.17
C PRO A 134 -11.90 29.02 -9.82
N GLN A 135 -12.52 30.10 -9.32
CA GLN A 135 -12.29 30.58 -7.95
C GLN A 135 -12.97 29.64 -6.95
N GLY A 136 -12.25 28.61 -6.52
CA GLY A 136 -12.70 27.66 -5.50
C GLY A 136 -12.57 28.21 -4.08
N ASN A 137 -13.33 29.24 -3.73
CA ASN A 137 -13.52 29.68 -2.34
C ASN A 137 -14.77 29.04 -1.70
N GLU A 138 -14.91 29.20 -0.38
CA GLU A 138 -16.05 28.73 0.44
C GLU A 138 -16.23 27.21 0.58
N ALA A 139 -15.13 26.49 0.84
CA ALA A 139 -15.19 25.12 1.39
C ALA A 139 -14.01 24.73 2.31
N CYS A 140 -13.28 25.69 2.90
CA CYS A 140 -12.09 25.41 3.73
C CYS A 140 -11.86 26.39 4.91
N GLU A 141 -12.91 27.03 5.44
CA GLU A 141 -12.76 28.06 6.48
C GLU A 141 -13.77 27.86 7.64
N SER A 142 -13.81 26.64 8.17
CA SER A 142 -14.67 26.28 9.32
C SER A 142 -14.04 25.31 10.33
N ILE A 143 -12.77 24.91 10.16
CA ILE A 143 -12.04 24.09 11.16
C ILE A 143 -11.45 25.01 12.25
N LEU A 144 -12.33 25.68 13.00
CA LEU A 144 -12.06 26.24 14.35
C LEU A 144 -13.33 26.79 15.05
N SER A 145 -14.51 26.18 14.82
CA SER A 145 -15.73 26.47 15.59
C SER A 145 -15.92 25.47 16.73
N ASP A 146 -16.00 25.93 17.97
CA ASP A 146 -16.07 25.12 19.20
C ASP A 146 -17.46 24.49 19.44
N THR A 147 -17.82 23.55 18.57
CA THR A 147 -18.95 22.64 18.73
C THR A 147 -18.51 21.25 18.28
N GLY A 148 -18.39 20.31 19.22
CA GLY A 148 -17.78 19.01 18.96
C GLY A 148 -18.57 18.14 17.99
N ASP A 149 -18.17 18.16 16.70
CA ASP A 149 -18.61 17.18 15.72
C ASP A 149 -17.77 15.90 15.84
N PHE A 150 -18.38 14.86 16.43
CA PHE A 150 -17.76 13.55 16.62
C PHE A 150 -17.57 12.77 15.30
N SER A 151 -18.06 13.27 14.15
CA SER A 151 -17.95 12.59 12.84
C SER A 151 -16.51 12.33 12.36
N ASN A 152 -15.54 13.11 12.86
CA ASN A 152 -14.14 13.05 12.45
C ASN A 152 -13.23 12.24 13.39
N ILE A 153 -13.75 11.70 14.50
CA ILE A 153 -12.93 10.91 15.43
C ILE A 153 -12.66 9.52 14.85
N ILE A 154 -11.37 9.17 14.75
CA ILE A 154 -10.87 7.87 14.30
C ILE A 154 -9.99 7.28 15.42
N GLY A 155 -10.06 5.97 15.62
CA GLY A 155 -9.24 5.26 16.61
C GLY A 155 -7.78 5.10 16.20
N ASP A 156 -6.98 4.56 17.11
CA ASP A 156 -5.61 4.13 16.82
C ASP A 156 -5.61 2.93 15.86
N PHE A 157 -4.44 2.55 15.34
CA PHE A 157 -4.32 1.27 14.63
C PHE A 157 -4.37 0.11 15.64
N PRO A 158 -5.21 -0.92 15.45
CA PRO A 158 -5.34 -2.02 16.40
C PRO A 158 -4.01 -2.70 16.78
N THR A 159 -3.89 -3.04 18.05
CA THR A 159 -2.80 -3.84 18.62
C THR A 159 -2.92 -5.33 18.25
N PRO A 160 -1.83 -6.11 18.37
CA PRO A 160 -1.90 -7.57 18.32
C PRO A 160 -2.90 -8.15 19.32
N GLU A 161 -2.96 -7.60 20.53
CA GLU A 161 -3.81 -8.05 21.64
C GLU A 161 -5.30 -7.87 21.34
N GLU A 162 -5.68 -6.70 20.80
CA GLU A 162 -7.06 -6.43 20.34
C GLU A 162 -7.47 -7.37 19.19
N LEU A 163 -6.59 -7.61 18.21
CA LEU A 163 -6.94 -8.42 17.04
C LEU A 163 -6.86 -9.94 17.28
N ALA A 164 -5.97 -10.43 18.15
CA ALA A 164 -5.69 -11.86 18.29
C ALA A 164 -6.93 -12.69 18.64
N ASN A 165 -7.89 -12.15 19.40
CA ASN A 165 -9.06 -12.87 19.86
C ASN A 165 -10.29 -12.79 18.92
N LEU A 166 -10.22 -12.00 17.84
CA LEU A 166 -11.33 -11.83 16.91
C LEU A 166 -11.51 -13.02 15.95
N ASP A 167 -12.77 -13.29 15.56
CA ASP A 167 -13.06 -14.24 14.49
C ASP A 167 -12.62 -13.68 13.11
N PRO A 168 -11.90 -14.45 12.28
CA PRO A 168 -11.49 -13.99 10.95
C PRO A 168 -12.64 -13.68 10.00
N GLN A 169 -13.83 -14.29 10.14
CA GLN A 169 -14.98 -13.96 9.29
C GLN A 169 -15.68 -12.67 9.73
N PHE A 170 -15.72 -12.38 11.04
CA PHE A 170 -16.10 -11.08 11.59
C PHE A 170 -15.16 -9.98 11.06
N LEU A 171 -13.83 -10.11 11.22
CA LEU A 171 -12.86 -9.12 10.76
C LEU A 171 -12.94 -8.91 9.23
N ALA A 172 -13.09 -10.00 8.46
CA ALA A 172 -13.27 -9.94 7.01
C ALA A 172 -14.51 -9.14 6.59
N LYS A 173 -15.60 -9.21 7.39
CA LYS A 173 -16.86 -8.50 7.16
C LYS A 173 -16.79 -7.04 7.62
N ARG A 174 -16.39 -6.76 8.87
CA ARG A 174 -16.37 -5.41 9.46
C ARG A 174 -15.36 -4.48 8.81
N CYS A 175 -14.14 -4.96 8.54
CA CYS A 175 -13.07 -4.15 7.97
C CYS A 175 -12.90 -4.35 6.46
N GLY A 176 -13.73 -5.20 5.84
CA GLY A 176 -13.70 -5.48 4.40
C GLY A 176 -12.42 -6.14 3.89
N VAL A 177 -11.53 -6.63 4.77
CA VAL A 177 -10.20 -7.16 4.43
C VAL A 177 -10.25 -8.49 3.67
N GLY A 178 -11.40 -9.18 3.68
CA GLY A 178 -11.64 -10.40 2.94
C GLY A 178 -10.70 -11.54 3.36
N TYR A 179 -10.10 -12.23 2.37
CA TYR A 179 -9.19 -13.36 2.62
C TYR A 179 -7.98 -13.01 3.50
N ARG A 180 -7.63 -11.72 3.62
CA ARG A 180 -6.52 -11.24 4.44
C ARG A 180 -6.78 -11.40 5.94
N ALA A 181 -8.04 -11.43 6.39
CA ALA A 181 -8.37 -11.52 7.81
C ALA A 181 -7.66 -12.68 8.51
N ARG A 182 -7.65 -13.88 7.90
CA ARG A 182 -6.98 -15.06 8.47
C ARG A 182 -5.48 -14.86 8.66
N ARG A 183 -4.83 -14.06 7.81
CA ARG A 183 -3.40 -13.72 7.93
C ARG A 183 -3.17 -12.69 9.03
N ILE A 184 -4.02 -11.67 9.11
CA ILE A 184 -3.96 -10.62 10.14
C ILE A 184 -4.16 -11.23 11.54
N ILE A 185 -5.21 -12.04 11.72
CA ILE A 185 -5.47 -12.77 12.98
C ILE A 185 -4.34 -13.75 13.30
N SER A 186 -3.80 -14.47 12.31
CA SER A 186 -2.68 -15.40 12.54
C SER A 186 -1.40 -14.69 12.95
N LEU A 187 -1.11 -13.50 12.39
CA LEU A 187 0.03 -12.67 12.77
C LEU A 187 -0.14 -12.12 14.19
N ALA A 188 -1.32 -11.57 14.50
CA ALA A 188 -1.67 -11.06 15.82
C ALA A 188 -1.49 -12.16 16.89
N LYS A 189 -2.06 -13.36 16.66
CA LYS A 189 -1.89 -14.52 17.54
C LYS A 189 -0.41 -14.87 17.74
N SER A 190 0.37 -15.00 16.67
CA SER A 190 1.79 -15.36 16.79
C SER A 190 2.64 -14.37 17.59
N ILE A 191 2.19 -13.11 17.74
CA ILE A 191 2.86 -12.12 18.57
C ILE A 191 2.42 -12.27 20.04
N VAL A 192 1.11 -12.41 20.28
CA VAL A 192 0.51 -12.56 21.61
C VAL A 192 0.89 -13.89 22.28
N ASP A 193 1.04 -14.97 21.52
CA ASP A 193 1.52 -16.28 22.02
C ASP A 193 3.05 -16.37 22.13
N GLY A 194 3.78 -15.33 21.69
CA GLY A 194 5.23 -15.23 21.80
C GLY A 194 6.04 -15.96 20.72
N THR A 195 5.39 -16.63 19.77
CA THR A 195 6.07 -17.32 18.64
C THR A 195 6.86 -16.36 17.74
N LEU A 196 6.37 -15.12 17.59
CA LEU A 196 6.97 -14.05 16.78
C LEU A 196 7.24 -12.81 17.63
N ARG A 197 8.44 -12.71 18.19
CA ARG A 197 8.86 -11.56 18.98
C ARG A 197 9.32 -10.41 18.09
N LEU A 198 8.44 -9.43 17.85
CA LEU A 198 8.74 -8.28 17.00
C LEU A 198 9.97 -7.48 17.46
N ARG A 199 10.25 -7.43 18.77
CA ARG A 199 11.44 -6.75 19.33
C ARG A 199 12.74 -7.33 18.78
N ASP A 200 12.83 -8.64 18.64
CA ASP A 200 14.01 -9.35 18.15
C ASP A 200 14.31 -8.95 16.70
N LEU A 201 13.27 -8.87 15.86
CA LEU A 201 13.37 -8.40 14.47
C LEU A 201 13.91 -6.97 14.39
N GLU A 202 13.48 -6.08 15.30
CA GLU A 202 13.89 -4.67 15.28
C GLU A 202 15.26 -4.43 15.91
N GLN A 203 15.71 -5.25 16.86
CA GLN A 203 17.08 -5.17 17.40
C GLN A 203 18.15 -5.53 16.36
N VAL A 204 17.82 -6.38 15.38
CA VAL A 204 18.70 -6.70 14.23
C VAL A 204 18.91 -5.49 13.31
N CYS A 205 18.10 -4.43 13.42
CA CYS A 205 18.27 -3.18 12.67
C CYS A 205 19.34 -2.22 13.24
N ASP A 206 19.68 -2.31 14.53
CA ASP A 206 20.51 -1.30 15.22
C ASP A 206 22.03 -1.41 14.90
N GLY A 207 22.42 -2.31 13.99
CA GLY A 207 23.77 -2.45 13.46
C GLY A 207 23.75 -2.95 12.02
N CYS A 208 23.52 -2.03 11.06
CA CYS A 208 23.17 -2.37 9.68
C CYS A 208 24.32 -3.02 8.88
N VAL A 209 24.40 -4.35 8.92
CA VAL A 209 25.28 -5.19 8.08
C VAL A 209 24.42 -5.99 7.10
N SER A 210 24.90 -6.22 5.87
CA SER A 210 24.14 -6.98 4.86
C SER A 210 23.69 -8.36 5.34
N SER A 211 24.47 -9.05 6.18
CA SER A 211 24.07 -10.34 6.79
C SER A 211 22.79 -10.28 7.63
N SER A 212 22.38 -9.11 8.11
CA SER A 212 21.08 -8.89 8.77
C SER A 212 19.92 -8.99 7.77
N TYR A 213 20.15 -8.67 6.49
CA TYR A 213 19.14 -8.74 5.45
C TYR A 213 18.66 -10.17 5.19
N GLU A 214 19.59 -11.10 4.89
CA GLU A 214 19.20 -12.48 4.53
C GLU A 214 18.52 -13.20 5.69
N GLU A 215 18.97 -12.98 6.92
CA GLU A 215 18.36 -13.59 8.10
C GLU A 215 16.95 -13.03 8.38
N LEU A 216 16.74 -11.72 8.19
CA LEU A 216 15.39 -11.14 8.30
C LEU A 216 14.47 -11.56 7.16
N ASP A 217 14.92 -11.59 5.89
CA ASP A 217 14.11 -12.09 4.76
C ASP A 217 13.72 -13.56 4.98
N LYS A 218 14.62 -14.37 5.56
CA LYS A 218 14.38 -15.77 5.96
C LYS A 218 13.39 -15.91 7.12
N GLN A 219 13.52 -15.12 8.19
CA GLN A 219 12.57 -15.15 9.31
C GLN A 219 11.17 -14.69 8.87
N LEU A 220 11.10 -13.60 8.11
CA LEU A 220 9.86 -13.10 7.50
C LEU A 220 9.25 -14.11 6.51
N ALA A 221 10.05 -14.95 5.85
CA ALA A 221 9.56 -16.02 4.97
C ALA A 221 8.89 -17.19 5.72
N GLY A 222 9.13 -17.33 7.03
CA GLY A 222 8.38 -18.25 7.89
C GLY A 222 6.95 -17.79 8.19
N ILE A 223 6.64 -16.50 8.02
CA ILE A 223 5.33 -15.94 8.36
C ILE A 223 4.30 -16.29 7.27
N ASN A 224 3.18 -16.89 7.67
CA ASN A 224 2.16 -17.38 6.74
C ASN A 224 1.59 -16.26 5.84
N GLY A 225 1.93 -16.33 4.55
CA GLY A 225 1.45 -15.41 3.53
C GLY A 225 2.38 -14.25 3.21
N PHE A 226 3.58 -14.18 3.81
CA PHE A 226 4.61 -13.20 3.50
C PHE A 226 5.38 -13.60 2.23
N GLY A 227 4.76 -13.33 1.07
CA GLY A 227 5.40 -13.48 -0.23
C GLY A 227 6.53 -12.47 -0.44
N PRO A 228 7.37 -12.62 -1.49
CA PRO A 228 8.52 -11.74 -1.73
C PRO A 228 8.18 -10.24 -1.73
N PHE A 229 7.05 -9.85 -2.33
CA PHE A 229 6.52 -8.49 -2.28
C PHE A 229 6.23 -8.01 -0.85
N THR A 230 5.55 -8.82 -0.03
CA THR A 230 5.23 -8.49 1.36
C THR A 230 6.50 -8.28 2.18
N ARG A 231 7.49 -9.16 2.02
CA ARG A 231 8.74 -9.11 2.79
C ARG A 231 9.62 -7.93 2.37
N ALA A 232 9.74 -7.65 1.08
CA ALA A 232 10.46 -6.48 0.60
C ALA A 232 9.85 -5.17 1.16
N ASN A 233 8.51 -5.05 1.24
CA ASN A 233 7.88 -3.90 1.89
C ASN A 233 8.18 -3.84 3.41
N VAL A 234 8.08 -4.96 4.13
CA VAL A 234 8.37 -4.98 5.58
C VAL A 234 9.84 -4.65 5.87
N LEU A 235 10.78 -5.20 5.10
CA LEU A 235 12.21 -4.92 5.18
C LEU A 235 12.50 -3.43 4.89
N MET A 236 11.85 -2.87 3.87
CA MET A 236 11.90 -1.43 3.59
C MET A 236 11.36 -0.59 4.75
N CYS A 237 10.21 -0.95 5.35
CA CYS A 237 9.72 -0.32 6.57
C CYS A 237 10.72 -0.44 7.73
N MET A 238 11.45 -1.55 7.85
CA MET A 238 12.50 -1.71 8.87
C MET A 238 13.74 -0.83 8.59
N GLY A 239 14.12 -0.65 7.32
CA GLY A 239 15.25 0.19 6.88
C GLY A 239 16.20 -0.46 5.87
N PHE A 240 15.83 -1.63 5.35
CA PHE A 240 16.58 -2.42 4.39
C PHE A 240 16.06 -2.15 2.98
N TYR A 241 16.93 -1.67 2.09
CA TYR A 241 16.56 -1.12 0.78
C TYR A 241 17.12 -1.96 -0.40
N GLU A 242 17.66 -3.15 -0.12
CA GLU A 242 18.32 -4.06 -1.05
C GLU A 242 17.41 -4.58 -2.16
N LYS A 243 16.09 -4.68 -1.92
CA LYS A 243 15.12 -5.20 -2.90
C LYS A 243 13.92 -4.27 -3.05
N ILE A 244 13.58 -3.98 -4.31
CA ILE A 244 12.37 -3.25 -4.69
C ILE A 244 11.14 -4.16 -4.56
N PRO A 245 10.06 -3.77 -3.85
CA PRO A 245 8.84 -4.56 -3.74
C PRO A 245 8.04 -4.55 -5.06
N ALA A 246 8.45 -5.39 -6.01
CA ALA A 246 7.97 -5.37 -7.38
C ALA A 246 6.47 -5.69 -7.53
N ASP A 247 5.76 -4.82 -8.25
CA ASP A 247 4.31 -4.89 -8.49
C ASP A 247 3.92 -4.42 -9.92
N THR A 248 2.62 -4.21 -10.17
CA THR A 248 2.11 -3.65 -11.42
C THR A 248 2.57 -2.21 -11.72
N GLU A 249 2.76 -1.37 -10.70
CA GLU A 249 3.25 0.00 -10.86
C GLU A 249 4.75 0.01 -11.18
N THR A 250 5.52 -0.87 -10.54
CA THR A 250 6.92 -1.15 -10.86
C THR A 250 7.08 -1.52 -12.34
N LEU A 251 6.20 -2.38 -12.88
CA LEU A 251 6.17 -2.71 -14.31
C LEU A 251 5.82 -1.52 -15.21
N ARG A 252 4.87 -0.65 -14.79
CA ARG A 252 4.52 0.57 -15.53
C ARG A 252 5.73 1.50 -15.59
N HIS A 253 6.39 1.73 -14.46
CA HIS A 253 7.52 2.64 -14.33
C HIS A 253 8.71 2.20 -15.20
N LEU A 254 9.15 0.93 -15.09
CA LEU A 254 10.20 0.36 -15.94
C LEU A 254 9.89 0.44 -17.44
N ARG A 255 8.61 0.35 -17.83
CA ARG A 255 8.19 0.49 -19.23
C ARG A 255 8.19 1.94 -19.70
N MET A 256 7.77 2.88 -18.84
CA MET A 256 7.57 4.28 -19.22
C MET A 256 8.83 5.16 -19.09
N VAL A 257 9.74 4.84 -18.18
CA VAL A 257 11.00 5.56 -17.97
C VAL A 257 12.18 4.84 -18.61
N HIS A 258 12.31 3.52 -18.38
CA HIS A 258 13.44 2.71 -18.89
C HIS A 258 13.16 2.01 -20.23
N GLY A 259 11.97 2.20 -20.82
CA GLY A 259 11.58 1.60 -22.10
C GLY A 259 11.46 0.06 -22.10
N ARG A 260 11.53 -0.59 -20.93
CA ARG A 260 11.66 -2.05 -20.83
C ARG A 260 10.32 -2.79 -20.98
N SER A 261 10.31 -3.85 -21.79
CA SER A 261 9.14 -4.73 -21.97
C SER A 261 9.01 -5.75 -20.83
N CYS A 262 8.81 -5.24 -19.61
CA CYS A 262 8.80 -6.06 -18.39
C CYS A 262 7.50 -6.86 -18.19
N THR A 263 7.62 -8.00 -17.53
CA THR A 263 6.51 -8.80 -16.97
C THR A 263 6.81 -9.17 -15.52
N MET A 264 5.80 -9.57 -14.72
CA MET A 264 6.03 -10.04 -13.33
C MET A 264 6.99 -11.25 -13.24
N LYS A 265 7.26 -11.96 -14.34
CA LYS A 265 8.26 -13.04 -14.41
C LYS A 265 9.68 -12.55 -14.73
N SER A 266 9.83 -11.42 -15.42
CA SER A 266 11.14 -10.83 -15.74
C SER A 266 11.58 -9.74 -14.76
N VAL A 267 10.63 -9.15 -14.02
CA VAL A 267 10.81 -7.89 -13.29
C VAL A 267 12.06 -7.83 -12.42
N GLN A 268 12.43 -8.90 -11.71
CA GLN A 268 13.64 -8.89 -10.88
C GLN A 268 14.93 -8.72 -11.71
N LYS A 269 15.01 -9.31 -12.91
CA LYS A 269 16.15 -9.14 -13.83
C LYS A 269 16.17 -7.75 -14.45
N ASP A 270 15.00 -7.20 -14.74
CA ASP A 270 14.86 -5.84 -15.28
C ASP A 270 15.19 -4.77 -14.23
N LEU A 271 14.82 -5.01 -12.96
CA LEU A 271 15.20 -4.17 -11.82
C LEU A 271 16.70 -4.24 -11.55
N GLU A 272 17.28 -5.43 -11.46
CA GLU A 272 18.72 -5.61 -11.24
C GLU A 272 19.55 -4.90 -12.33
N ALA A 273 19.13 -5.02 -13.59
CA ALA A 273 19.79 -4.38 -14.74
C ALA A 273 19.51 -2.86 -14.89
N VAL A 274 18.85 -2.23 -13.92
CA VAL A 274 18.64 -0.76 -13.83
C VAL A 274 19.18 -0.22 -12.51
N TYR A 275 18.81 -0.87 -11.39
CA TYR A 275 19.04 -0.42 -10.02
C TYR A 275 20.13 -1.19 -9.26
N GLY A 276 20.59 -2.35 -9.76
CA GLY A 276 21.63 -3.16 -9.09
C GLY A 276 22.93 -2.41 -8.82
N LYS A 277 23.26 -1.44 -9.69
CA LYS A 277 24.38 -0.49 -9.52
C LYS A 277 24.34 0.33 -8.22
N TYR A 278 23.17 0.45 -7.56
CA TYR A 278 23.01 1.16 -6.28
C TYR A 278 23.20 0.25 -5.05
N GLY A 279 23.56 -1.04 -5.24
CA GLY A 279 23.91 -1.96 -4.16
C GLY A 279 22.77 -2.11 -3.13
N ARG A 280 23.05 -1.80 -1.86
CA ARG A 280 22.04 -1.85 -0.77
C ARG A 280 20.89 -0.83 -0.93
N PHE A 281 20.98 0.10 -1.87
CA PHE A 281 20.03 1.21 -2.03
C PHE A 281 19.09 1.08 -3.24
N GLN A 282 18.93 -0.12 -3.82
CA GLN A 282 18.06 -0.33 -5.01
C GLN A 282 16.69 0.32 -4.82
N PHE A 283 16.04 0.11 -3.66
CA PHE A 283 14.73 0.68 -3.40
C PHE A 283 14.74 2.22 -3.29
N LEU A 284 15.69 2.83 -2.58
CA LEU A 284 15.70 4.29 -2.43
C LEU A 284 15.91 4.99 -3.79
N ALA A 285 16.76 4.43 -4.66
CA ALA A 285 16.96 4.95 -6.00
C ALA A 285 15.71 4.82 -6.87
N TYR A 286 15.04 3.65 -6.86
CA TYR A 286 13.76 3.44 -7.54
C TYR A 286 12.66 4.35 -7.00
N TRP A 287 12.57 4.50 -5.68
CA TRP A 287 11.57 5.34 -5.04
C TRP A 287 11.78 6.82 -5.37
N SER A 288 13.04 7.28 -5.45
CA SER A 288 13.38 8.65 -5.89
C SER A 288 12.98 8.91 -7.34
N GLU A 289 13.28 7.98 -8.26
CA GLU A 289 12.96 8.13 -9.68
C GLU A 289 11.44 7.99 -9.95
N LEU A 290 10.75 7.15 -9.16
CA LEU A 290 9.29 7.07 -9.19
C LEU A 290 8.67 8.38 -8.68
N TRP A 291 9.20 8.96 -7.60
CA TRP A 291 8.66 10.18 -6.99
C TRP A 291 8.79 11.39 -7.92
N ASP A 292 9.97 11.63 -8.50
CA ASP A 292 10.20 12.65 -9.55
C ASP A 292 9.25 12.45 -10.75
N TYR A 293 9.11 11.21 -11.23
CA TYR A 293 8.18 10.89 -12.30
C TYR A 293 6.71 11.19 -11.94
N TYR A 294 6.33 11.12 -10.66
CA TYR A 294 4.99 11.52 -10.19
C TYR A 294 4.87 13.05 -10.06
N GLU A 295 5.86 13.75 -9.48
CA GLU A 295 5.83 15.21 -9.33
C GLU A 295 5.78 15.94 -10.69
N THR A 296 6.54 15.46 -11.69
CA THR A 296 6.46 15.95 -13.09
C THR A 296 5.11 15.71 -13.78
N ARG A 297 4.16 15.02 -13.13
CA ARG A 297 2.80 14.74 -13.64
C ARG A 297 1.68 15.37 -12.81
N PHE A 298 1.90 15.59 -11.52
CA PHE A 298 0.87 16.02 -10.57
C PHE A 298 1.18 17.35 -9.86
N GLY A 299 2.41 17.88 -9.97
CA GLY A 299 2.87 19.05 -9.23
C GLY A 299 3.72 18.68 -8.01
N ASN A 300 4.24 19.70 -7.31
CA ASN A 300 5.02 19.52 -6.08
C ASN A 300 4.12 18.98 -4.96
N PHE A 301 4.44 17.82 -4.39
CA PHE A 301 3.63 17.24 -3.30
C PHE A 301 3.73 18.03 -1.99
N SER A 302 4.73 18.90 -1.83
CA SER A 302 4.89 19.77 -0.66
C SER A 302 3.93 20.96 -0.62
N GLU A 303 3.33 21.31 -1.77
CA GLU A 303 2.42 22.47 -1.95
C GLU A 303 0.94 22.06 -1.92
N MET A 304 0.65 20.82 -1.53
CA MET A 304 -0.57 20.12 -1.93
C MET A 304 -1.48 19.77 -0.75
N SER A 305 -2.81 19.77 -0.98
CA SER A 305 -3.77 19.39 0.05
C SER A 305 -3.72 17.90 0.35
N ALA A 306 -3.78 17.55 1.64
CA ALA A 306 -3.88 16.16 2.10
C ALA A 306 -5.13 15.45 1.57
N CYS A 307 -6.19 16.20 1.21
CA CYS A 307 -7.39 15.66 0.57
C CYS A 307 -7.12 15.06 -0.82
N ASP A 308 -6.11 15.56 -1.54
CA ASP A 308 -5.75 15.08 -2.87
C ASP A 308 -4.86 13.83 -2.82
N TYR A 309 -4.20 13.53 -1.70
CA TYR A 309 -3.25 12.42 -1.57
C TYR A 309 -3.74 11.04 -2.06
N PRO A 310 -5.04 10.65 -1.90
CA PRO A 310 -5.57 9.41 -2.48
C PRO A 310 -5.55 9.36 -4.03
N LEU A 311 -5.41 10.51 -4.69
CA LEU A 311 -5.45 10.64 -6.15
C LEU A 311 -4.12 10.30 -6.83
N PHE A 312 -3.00 10.26 -6.10
CA PHE A 312 -1.67 10.01 -6.71
C PHE A 312 -1.42 8.53 -6.95
N THR A 313 -2.06 8.06 -8.02
CA THR A 313 -1.96 6.71 -8.55
C THR A 313 -1.86 6.77 -10.07
N ALA A 314 -1.24 5.75 -10.68
CA ALA A 314 -1.19 5.64 -12.13
C ALA A 314 -2.56 5.55 -12.82
N ALA A 315 -3.64 5.21 -12.10
CA ALA A 315 -5.00 5.25 -12.62
C ALA A 315 -5.45 6.68 -12.98
N ASN A 316 -4.94 7.69 -12.28
CA ASN A 316 -5.28 9.10 -12.49
C ASN A 316 -4.28 9.85 -13.40
N MET A 317 -3.22 9.19 -13.87
CA MET A 317 -2.28 9.75 -14.85
C MET A 317 -2.96 9.96 -16.19
N ARG A 318 -3.48 11.17 -16.44
CA ARG A 318 -4.03 11.57 -17.74
C ARG A 318 -3.02 11.27 -18.86
N LYS A 319 -3.45 10.55 -19.89
CA LYS A 319 -2.66 10.36 -21.12
C LYS A 319 -2.35 11.73 -21.71
N LYS A 320 -1.07 12.07 -21.95
CA LYS A 320 -0.71 13.27 -22.72
C LYS A 320 -1.36 13.15 -24.10
N VAL A 321 -2.35 14.01 -24.40
CA VAL A 321 -2.88 14.16 -25.75
C VAL A 321 -1.76 14.72 -26.61
N SER A 322 -1.15 13.88 -27.45
CA SER A 322 -0.14 14.34 -28.39
C SER A 322 -0.82 15.25 -29.41
N LYS A 323 -0.65 16.56 -29.29
CA LYS A 323 -0.99 17.53 -30.34
C LYS A 323 -0.05 17.31 -31.54
N ARG A 324 -0.32 16.26 -32.32
CA ARG A 324 0.20 16.08 -33.68
C ARG A 324 -0.39 17.19 -34.54
N LYS A 325 0.30 18.34 -34.57
CA LYS A 325 0.13 19.33 -35.64
C LYS A 325 0.37 18.59 -36.96
N HIS A 326 -0.70 18.26 -37.66
CA HIS A 326 -0.59 17.97 -39.08
C HIS A 326 -0.42 19.34 -39.75
N MET A 327 0.78 19.60 -40.25
CA MET A 327 1.00 20.66 -41.23
C MET A 327 0.82 20.03 -42.60
N ASN A 328 -0.34 20.29 -43.19
CA ASN A 328 -0.60 20.27 -44.64
C ASN A 328 -1.13 21.67 -44.97
#